data_AF-A0A963P966-F1
#
_entry.id   AF-A0A963P966-F1
#
_cell.length_a   1.000
_cell.length_b   1.000
_cell.length_c   1.000
_cell.angle_alpha   90.00
_cell.angle_beta   90.00
_cell.angle_gamma   90.00
#
_symmetry.space_group_name_H-M   'P 1'
#
loop_
_entity.id
_entity.type
_entity.pdbx_description
1 polymer ?
#
loop_
_entity_poly.entity_id
_entity_poly.type
_entity_poly.pdbx_seq_one_letter_code
_entity_poly.pdbx_strand_id
1 'polypeptide(L)'
;MTRFCVLSAEFAHETNTFSQVPTRYESFQAQDFFPDGASAISGRGDSNTELAGFCDAARKHGWELLHVLSAIAQPAGAVTRDAFDRLTDPIVAAARENRERL
;
A
#
# COMPACT_ATOMS: atom_id res chain seq x y z
N MET A 1 -23.54 13.91 10.24
CA MET A 1 -22.22 14.21 9.65
C MET A 1 -21.96 13.16 8.59
N THR A 2 -21.55 13.57 7.39
CA THR A 2 -21.23 12.63 6.31
C THR A 2 -19.95 11.88 6.68
N ARG A 3 -19.98 10.54 6.63
CA ARG A 3 -18.80 9.70 6.83
C ARG A 3 -18.16 9.46 5.47
N PHE A 4 -16.94 9.94 5.26
CA PHE A 4 -16.19 9.64 4.05
C PHE A 4 -15.63 8.22 4.10
N CYS A 5 -15.62 7.56 2.96
CA CYS A 5 -14.85 6.34 2.74
C CYS A 5 -13.55 6.72 2.02
N VAL A 6 -12.41 6.31 2.54
CA VAL A 6 -11.09 6.60 1.98
C VAL A 6 -10.41 5.29 1.67
N LEU A 7 -10.09 5.06 0.39
CA LEU A 7 -9.24 3.96 -0.04
C LEU A 7 -7.78 4.37 0.02
N SER A 8 -6.92 3.55 0.62
CA SER A 8 -5.48 3.74 0.61
C SER A 8 -4.72 2.43 0.37
N ALA A 9 -3.48 2.54 -0.08
CA ALA A 9 -2.55 1.44 -0.25
C ALA A 9 -1.12 2.00 -0.19
N GLU A 10 -0.16 1.21 0.31
CA GLU A 10 1.26 1.56 0.24
C GLU A 10 1.95 0.62 -0.76
N PHE A 11 2.47 1.19 -1.86
CA PHE A 11 3.37 0.50 -2.77
C PHE A 11 4.58 1.41 -3.00
N ALA A 12 5.67 1.12 -2.30
CA ALA A 12 6.82 2.02 -2.21
C ALA A 12 8.13 1.34 -2.62
N HIS A 13 8.86 2.00 -3.50
CA HIS A 13 10.21 1.64 -3.93
C HIS A 13 10.84 2.84 -4.63
N GLU A 14 12.12 3.08 -4.40
CA GLU A 14 12.88 4.12 -5.08
C GLU A 14 13.76 3.51 -6.18
N THR A 15 13.48 3.85 -7.44
CA THR A 15 14.19 3.29 -8.59
C THR A 15 15.50 4.04 -8.86
N ASN A 16 16.60 3.30 -8.85
CA ASN A 16 17.88 3.68 -9.41
C ASN A 16 18.01 3.15 -10.85
N THR A 17 17.90 4.04 -11.84
CA THR A 17 17.93 3.70 -13.27
C THR A 17 19.27 3.16 -13.77
N PHE A 18 20.36 3.30 -13.00
CA PHE A 18 21.67 2.73 -13.35
C PHE A 18 21.86 1.30 -12.83
N SER A 19 21.00 0.85 -11.89
CA SER A 19 21.08 -0.51 -11.36
C SER A 19 20.57 -1.53 -12.38
N GLN A 20 21.41 -2.55 -12.65
CA GLN A 20 21.04 -3.70 -13.50
C GLN A 20 20.26 -4.78 -12.74
N VAL A 21 20.06 -4.62 -11.43
CA VAL A 21 19.31 -5.58 -10.60
C VAL A 21 17.85 -5.12 -10.52
N PRO A 22 16.91 -5.79 -11.22
CA PRO A 22 15.51 -5.41 -11.18
C PRO A 22 14.90 -5.75 -9.81
N THR A 23 13.93 -4.94 -9.39
CA THR A 23 13.14 -5.17 -8.17
C THR A 23 12.01 -6.14 -8.49
N ARG A 24 12.11 -7.37 -7.98
CA ARG A 24 11.12 -8.43 -8.23
C ARG A 24 10.09 -8.47 -7.09
N TYR A 25 9.06 -9.28 -7.24
CA TYR A 25 8.03 -9.41 -6.21
C TYR A 25 8.63 -9.88 -4.86
N GLU A 26 9.62 -10.78 -4.93
CA GLU A 26 10.35 -11.28 -3.77
C GLU A 26 11.13 -10.16 -3.06
N SER A 27 11.52 -9.10 -3.77
CA SER A 27 12.18 -7.93 -3.17
C SER A 27 11.26 -7.19 -2.20
N PHE A 28 9.95 -7.18 -2.45
CA PHE A 28 8.95 -6.64 -1.53
C PHE A 28 8.74 -7.61 -0.37
N GLN A 29 8.56 -8.90 -0.65
CA GLN A 29 8.35 -9.93 0.38
C GLN A 29 9.49 -10.02 1.40
N ALA A 30 10.72 -9.66 1.01
CA ALA A 30 11.89 -9.69 1.87
C ALA A 30 12.01 -8.47 2.82
N GLN A 31 11.05 -7.55 2.82
CA GLN A 31 11.04 -6.31 3.60
C GLN A 31 9.68 -6.16 4.31
N ASP A 32 9.13 -4.94 4.36
CA ASP A 32 7.81 -4.68 4.93
C ASP A 32 6.72 -5.04 3.91
N PHE A 33 6.23 -6.28 4.00
CA PHE A 33 5.20 -6.83 3.13
C PHE A 33 3.99 -7.34 3.90
N PHE A 34 2.87 -6.65 3.68
CA PHE A 34 1.57 -6.93 4.25
C PHE A 34 0.57 -7.06 3.08
N PRO A 35 0.18 -8.29 2.71
CA PRO A 35 -0.62 -8.56 1.51
C PRO A 35 -2.08 -8.16 1.65
N ASP A 36 -2.52 -7.73 2.84
CA ASP A 36 -3.88 -7.32 3.14
C ASP A 36 -3.91 -6.14 4.13
N GLY A 37 -4.99 -5.37 4.09
CA GLY A 37 -5.14 -4.17 4.91
C GLY A 37 -5.16 -4.42 6.42
N ALA A 38 -5.70 -5.56 6.87
CA ALA A 38 -5.82 -5.84 8.29
C ALA A 38 -4.44 -6.13 8.90
N SER A 39 -3.62 -6.94 8.22
CA SER A 39 -2.24 -7.20 8.64
C SER A 39 -1.39 -5.93 8.57
N ALA A 40 -1.55 -5.12 7.53
CA ALA A 40 -0.87 -3.83 7.39
C ALA A 40 -1.21 -2.86 8.53
N ILE A 41 -2.50 -2.65 8.82
CA ILE A 41 -2.94 -1.77 9.91
C ILE A 41 -2.44 -2.30 11.26
N SER A 42 -2.53 -3.62 11.51
CA SER A 42 -2.04 -4.21 12.75
C SER A 42 -0.53 -4.04 12.94
N GLY A 43 0.25 -4.11 11.85
CA GLY A 43 1.72 -4.02 11.91
C GLY A 43 2.24 -2.59 11.91
N ARG A 44 1.55 -1.67 11.23
CA ARG A 44 2.07 -0.33 10.88
C ARG A 44 1.19 0.83 11.35
N GLY A 45 -0.09 0.59 11.62
CA GLY A 45 -1.12 1.61 11.82
C GLY A 45 -0.97 2.48 13.07
N ASP A 46 -0.15 2.06 14.03
CA ASP A 46 0.19 2.82 15.24
C ASP A 46 1.70 3.15 15.33
N SER A 47 2.44 2.94 14.24
CA SER A 47 3.87 3.29 14.12
C SER A 47 4.06 4.68 13.51
N ASN A 48 5.30 5.19 13.38
CA ASN A 48 5.56 6.44 12.64
C ASN A 48 5.66 6.18 11.13
N THR A 49 4.56 5.76 10.51
CA THR A 49 4.46 5.42 9.08
C THR A 49 3.40 6.26 8.37
N GLU A 50 3.44 6.29 7.04
CA GLU A 50 2.43 6.95 6.22
C GLU A 50 1.03 6.36 6.47
N LEU A 51 0.90 5.02 6.50
CA LEU A 51 -0.33 4.34 6.88
C LEU A 51 -0.85 4.80 8.26
N ALA A 52 0.00 4.92 9.27
CA ALA A 52 -0.43 5.41 10.58
C ALA A 52 -1.00 6.84 10.51
N GLY A 53 -0.43 7.70 9.67
CA GLY A 53 -0.98 9.04 9.42
C GLY A 53 -2.39 8.99 8.81
N PHE A 54 -2.66 8.06 7.89
CA PHE A 54 -4.02 7.83 7.38
C PHE A 54 -4.96 7.31 8.47
N CYS A 55 -4.50 6.38 9.32
CA CYS A 55 -5.26 5.89 10.46
C CYS A 55 -5.61 7.02 11.45
N ASP A 56 -4.65 7.88 11.79
CA ASP A 56 -4.84 9.04 12.65
C ASP A 56 -5.89 10.01 12.07
N ALA A 57 -5.80 10.33 10.78
CA ALA A 57 -6.78 11.17 10.10
C ALA A 57 -8.18 10.54 10.11
N ALA A 58 -8.28 9.24 9.81
CA ALA A 58 -9.55 8.53 9.83
C ALA A 58 -10.18 8.51 11.22
N ARG A 59 -9.40 8.24 12.27
CA ARG A 59 -9.87 8.29 13.68
C ARG A 59 -10.32 9.71 14.05
N LYS A 60 -9.53 10.73 13.72
CA LYS A 60 -9.81 12.15 14.03
C LYS A 60 -11.08 12.66 13.36
N HIS A 61 -11.33 12.27 12.12
CA HIS A 61 -12.43 12.78 11.30
C HIS A 61 -13.62 11.81 11.17
N GLY A 62 -13.55 10.64 11.81
CA GLY A 62 -14.60 9.61 11.76
C GLY A 62 -14.77 8.98 10.38
N TRP A 63 -13.71 8.91 9.56
CA TRP A 63 -13.75 8.30 8.23
C TRP A 63 -13.75 6.77 8.32
N GLU A 64 -14.25 6.11 7.28
CA GLU A 64 -13.98 4.70 7.02
C GLU A 64 -12.71 4.58 6.18
N LEU A 65 -11.62 4.07 6.77
CA LEU A 65 -10.39 3.78 6.04
C LEU A 65 -10.42 2.35 5.52
N LEU A 66 -10.37 2.20 4.20
CA LEU A 66 -10.15 0.94 3.51
C LEU A 66 -8.70 0.89 3.06
N HIS A 67 -7.87 0.15 3.78
CA HIS A 67 -6.49 -0.07 3.36
C HIS A 67 -6.38 -1.39 2.58
N VAL A 68 -5.69 -1.40 1.45
CA VAL A 68 -5.59 -2.60 0.59
C VAL A 68 -4.42 -3.48 0.97
N LEU A 69 -3.21 -2.91 1.00
CA LEU A 69 -1.95 -3.59 1.25
C LEU A 69 -0.86 -2.57 1.56
N SER A 70 0.22 -3.04 2.18
CA SER A 70 1.48 -2.33 2.29
C SER A 70 2.63 -3.19 1.74
N ALA A 71 3.30 -2.72 0.70
CA ALA A 71 4.45 -3.40 0.10
C ALA A 71 5.58 -2.40 -0.15
N ILE A 72 6.69 -2.59 0.56
CA ILE A 72 7.87 -1.72 0.48
C ILE A 72 9.07 -2.56 0.06
N ALA A 73 9.85 -2.08 -0.91
CA ALA A 73 11.14 -2.67 -1.27
C ALA A 73 12.26 -1.65 -1.17
N GLN A 74 13.47 -2.13 -0.87
CA GLN A 74 14.68 -1.30 -0.84
C GLN A 74 14.96 -0.65 -2.21
N PRO A 75 15.66 0.50 -2.26
CA PRO A 75 16.07 1.12 -3.50
C PRO A 75 16.93 0.19 -4.36
N ALA A 76 16.60 0.07 -5.65
CA ALA A 76 17.21 -0.89 -6.58
C ALA A 76 16.86 -0.52 -8.03
N GLY A 77 17.06 -1.43 -9.00
CA GLY A 77 16.62 -1.22 -10.39
C GLY A 77 15.09 -1.25 -10.52
N ALA A 78 14.62 -1.03 -11.75
CA ALA A 78 13.18 -0.93 -12.04
C ALA A 78 12.38 -2.12 -11.50
N VAL A 79 11.16 -1.84 -11.03
CA VAL A 79 10.21 -2.87 -10.63
C VAL A 79 9.81 -3.70 -11.84
N THR A 80 9.85 -5.03 -11.72
CA THR A 80 9.44 -5.92 -12.81
C THR A 80 7.95 -5.75 -13.11
N ARG A 81 7.55 -5.99 -14.37
CA ARG A 81 6.13 -5.99 -14.74
C ARG A 81 5.29 -6.91 -13.85
N ASP A 82 5.77 -8.12 -13.61
CA ASP A 82 5.13 -9.10 -12.73
C ASP A 82 4.89 -8.54 -11.32
N ALA A 83 5.91 -7.97 -10.69
CA ALA A 83 5.77 -7.38 -9.36
C ALA A 83 4.79 -6.20 -9.37
N PHE A 84 4.90 -5.33 -10.38
CA PHE A 84 3.99 -4.20 -10.55
C PHE A 84 2.54 -4.70 -10.68
N ASP A 85 2.25 -5.68 -11.54
CA ASP A 85 0.90 -6.25 -11.74
C ASP A 85 0.34 -6.79 -10.42
N ARG A 86 1.09 -7.69 -9.79
CA ARG A 86 0.65 -8.38 -8.58
C ARG A 86 0.37 -7.43 -7.42
N LEU A 87 1.08 -6.30 -7.35
CA LEU A 87 0.88 -5.29 -6.30
C LEU A 87 -0.20 -4.27 -6.66
N THR A 88 -0.37 -3.92 -7.94
CA THR A 88 -1.39 -2.94 -8.34
C THR A 88 -2.77 -3.55 -8.56
N ASP A 89 -2.85 -4.81 -8.96
CA ASP A 89 -4.12 -5.48 -9.27
C ASP A 89 -5.08 -5.48 -8.09
N PRO A 90 -4.67 -5.81 -6.84
CA PRO A 90 -5.55 -5.71 -5.68
C PRO A 90 -6.02 -4.28 -5.41
N ILE A 91 -5.16 -3.28 -5.64
CA ILE A 91 -5.48 -1.86 -5.42
C ILE A 91 -6.56 -1.40 -6.40
N VAL A 92 -6.38 -1.75 -7.68
CA VAL A 92 -7.34 -1.41 -8.74
C VAL A 92 -8.64 -2.18 -8.55
N ALA A 93 -8.59 -3.46 -8.15
CA ALA A 93 -9.77 -4.26 -7.83
C ALA A 93 -10.57 -3.62 -6.69
N ALA A 94 -9.93 -3.27 -5.59
CA ALA A 94 -10.57 -2.60 -4.46
C ALA A 94 -11.19 -1.25 -4.86
N ALA A 95 -10.52 -0.45 -5.71
CA ALA A 95 -11.09 0.79 -6.22
C ALA A 95 -12.34 0.56 -7.08
N ARG A 96 -12.36 -0.50 -7.90
CA ARG A 96 -13.53 -0.86 -8.71
C ARG A 96 -14.70 -1.34 -7.86
N GLU A 97 -14.44 -2.23 -6.91
CA GLU A 97 -15.45 -2.81 -6.01
C GLU A 97 -16.12 -1.76 -5.13
N ASN A 98 -15.40 -0.70 -4.78
CA ASN A 98 -15.87 0.34 -3.87
C ASN A 98 -16.28 1.65 -4.57
N ARG A 99 -16.34 1.67 -5.90
CA ARG A 99 -16.61 2.89 -6.70
C ARG A 99 -17.81 3.70 -6.22
N GLU A 100 -18.90 3.06 -5.82
CA GLU A 100 -20.15 3.74 -5.45
C GLU A 100 -20.11 4.41 -4.08
N ARG A 101 -19.09 4.09 -3.26
CA ARG A 101 -18.93 4.61 -1.89
C ARG A 101 -17.67 5.42 -1.67
N LEU A 102 -16.78 5.49 -2.67
CA LEU A 102 -15.57 6.33 -2.68
C LEU A 102 -15.88 7.75 -3.18
#